data_AF-A0A834Q172-F1
#
_entry.id   AF-A0A834Q172-F1
#
_cell.length_a   1.000
_cell.length_b   1.000
_cell.length_c   1.000
_cell.angle_alpha   90.00
_cell.angle_beta   90.00
_cell.angle_gamma   90.00
#
_symmetry.space_group_name_H-M   'P 1'
#
loop_
_entity.id
_entity.type
_entity.pdbx_description
1 polymer ?
#
loop_
_entity_poly.entity_id
_entity_poly.type
_entity_poly.pdbx_seq_one_letter_code
_entity_poly.pdbx_strand_id
1 'polypeptide(L)'
;MVQVAEKVQDVLKEPEEALVVLSGGGTSGRMAFLMSVSFNQLMKGLGQKPLYTYLIAGGDRSVVASRERTEDSALHGIEELKKVTAGKKRVIVIGISVGLSAPFVAGQMDYCMDNTDVFLPVLVGFNPVSMARNDPIEDWSSTFRQVAERMQKMQEKQEAFVLNPAVGPEGLSGSSRMKGGSATKILLETLLLAAHKTVDRGIAASQRCLLEILRTFERAHQVTYSQSSKIATLMKQVSTSLEKKGRVHLVGWQTLGIIAIMDGVECIHTFGADFRDVRGFLMGDHSDMFNQKAELTNQGPQFTFSQEDFLTSILPSITEIDTVLFIFTLDDNLMEVRTLVEQVKEKTTNIQALAHSTVGQSLPTPLKKLFPSIISIMWPLLFFEYEGNFIQKFQRELSTKWILNTVSTGAHVLLGKILQNYMLDLRIGNSKLFWRALAMLQRFSGQSKARCIESLLQAIHFPQPLSDEIRAALISCHIQVAQEKEQVIPVALLSLLFRCSIPEAQAHLAAAPSVCEAVRSALAGPGRKRRTDPLESLQPALQ
;
A
#
# COMPACT_ATOMS: atom_id res chain seq x y z
N MET A 1 -14.58 -16.69 -3.98
CA MET A 1 -13.99 -16.93 -2.62
C MET A 1 -14.11 -18.38 -2.22
N VAL A 2 -15.31 -18.96 -2.08
CA VAL A 2 -15.49 -20.38 -1.69
C VAL A 2 -14.66 -21.33 -2.55
N GLN A 3 -14.79 -21.27 -3.87
CA GLN A 3 -14.03 -22.11 -4.80
C GLN A 3 -12.51 -21.98 -4.63
N VAL A 4 -12.00 -20.78 -4.36
CA VAL A 4 -10.56 -20.57 -4.14
C VAL A 4 -10.13 -21.16 -2.80
N ALA A 5 -10.94 -21.00 -1.75
CA ALA A 5 -10.67 -21.60 -0.45
C ALA A 5 -10.64 -23.14 -0.55
N GLU A 6 -11.52 -23.74 -1.35
CA GLU A 6 -11.51 -25.18 -1.64
C GLU A 6 -10.19 -25.60 -2.32
N LYS A 7 -9.72 -24.86 -3.34
CA LYS A 7 -8.45 -25.20 -3.98
C LYS A 7 -7.25 -25.03 -3.04
N VAL A 8 -7.26 -24.01 -2.19
CA VAL A 8 -6.22 -23.82 -1.15
C VAL A 8 -6.25 -24.98 -0.16
N GLN A 9 -7.43 -25.46 0.24
CA GLN A 9 -7.54 -26.60 1.15
C GLN A 9 -6.83 -27.85 0.59
N ASP A 10 -6.86 -28.06 -0.72
CA ASP A 10 -6.29 -29.25 -1.34
C ASP A 10 -4.75 -29.20 -1.27
N VAL A 11 -4.19 -28.00 -1.43
CA VAL A 11 -2.75 -27.73 -1.25
C VAL A 11 -2.34 -27.92 0.22
N LEU A 12 -3.18 -27.48 1.16
CA LEU A 12 -2.92 -27.63 2.60
C LEU A 12 -2.98 -29.09 3.07
N LYS A 13 -3.80 -29.95 2.44
CA LYS A 13 -3.91 -31.39 2.76
C LYS A 13 -2.75 -32.23 2.26
N GLU A 14 -2.07 -31.78 1.20
CA GLU A 14 -0.93 -32.45 0.57
C GLU A 14 0.32 -31.56 0.69
N PRO A 15 0.87 -31.37 1.90
CA PRO A 15 1.91 -30.36 2.15
C PRO A 15 3.27 -30.69 1.48
N GLU A 16 3.49 -31.95 1.10
CA GLU A 16 4.73 -32.33 0.42
C GLU A 16 4.74 -31.83 -1.01
N GLU A 17 5.82 -31.14 -1.38
CA GLU A 17 5.99 -30.53 -2.72
C GLU A 17 4.92 -29.49 -3.11
N ALA A 18 4.12 -29.01 -2.15
CA ALA A 18 3.11 -27.98 -2.34
C ALA A 18 3.57 -26.59 -1.87
N LEU A 19 2.94 -25.52 -2.39
CA LEU A 19 3.25 -24.13 -2.02
C LEU A 19 2.07 -23.17 -2.33
N VAL A 20 1.85 -22.18 -1.46
CA VAL A 20 1.00 -21.02 -1.73
C VAL A 20 1.87 -19.77 -1.85
N VAL A 21 1.91 -19.19 -3.04
CA VAL A 21 2.67 -17.97 -3.35
C VAL A 21 1.69 -16.80 -3.40
N LEU A 22 1.95 -15.74 -2.63
CA LEU A 22 1.26 -14.45 -2.79
C LEU A 22 2.21 -13.45 -3.46
N SER A 23 1.73 -12.67 -4.43
CA SER A 23 2.60 -11.82 -5.23
C SER A 23 2.02 -10.44 -5.50
N GLY A 24 2.85 -9.39 -5.55
CA GLY A 24 2.42 -8.06 -5.98
C GLY A 24 3.53 -6.99 -5.99
N GLY A 25 3.21 -5.81 -6.52
CA GLY A 25 4.05 -4.61 -6.45
C GLY A 25 3.63 -3.65 -5.33
N GLY A 26 4.57 -2.87 -4.79
CA GLY A 26 4.30 -1.85 -3.75
C GLY A 26 3.48 -2.39 -2.56
N THR A 27 2.44 -1.67 -2.13
CA THR A 27 1.54 -2.14 -1.06
C THR A 27 0.95 -3.53 -1.32
N SER A 28 0.65 -3.92 -2.57
CA SER A 28 0.12 -5.26 -2.86
C SER A 28 1.15 -6.35 -2.56
N GLY A 29 2.43 -6.13 -2.87
CA GLY A 29 3.52 -7.03 -2.49
C GLY A 29 3.78 -7.05 -0.97
N ARG A 30 3.65 -5.91 -0.30
CA ARG A 30 3.75 -5.85 1.17
C ARG A 30 2.56 -6.52 1.87
N MET A 31 1.38 -6.51 1.27
CA MET A 31 0.25 -7.33 1.72
C MET A 31 0.54 -8.81 1.53
N ALA A 32 1.10 -9.23 0.38
CA ALA A 32 1.54 -10.61 0.18
C ALA A 32 2.52 -11.06 1.28
N PHE A 33 3.51 -10.23 1.60
CA PHE A 33 4.44 -10.43 2.72
C PHE A 33 3.73 -10.58 4.07
N LEU A 34 2.82 -9.66 4.42
CA LEU A 34 2.07 -9.75 5.68
C LEU A 34 1.22 -11.03 5.77
N MET A 35 0.59 -11.43 4.66
CA MET A 35 -0.21 -12.65 4.59
C MET A 35 0.66 -13.89 4.77
N SER A 36 1.81 -13.98 4.08
CA SER A 36 2.70 -15.13 4.24
C SER A 36 3.23 -15.25 5.66
N VAL A 37 3.62 -14.13 6.28
CA VAL A 37 4.04 -14.09 7.70
C VAL A 37 2.91 -14.59 8.60
N SER A 38 1.70 -14.07 8.41
CA SER A 38 0.56 -14.37 9.28
C SER A 38 0.12 -15.83 9.20
N PHE A 39 -0.03 -16.36 7.99
CA PHE A 39 -0.48 -17.74 7.80
C PHE A 39 0.62 -18.77 8.10
N ASN A 40 1.90 -18.45 7.88
CA ASN A 40 2.97 -19.31 8.37
C ASN A 40 3.05 -19.34 9.90
N GLN A 41 2.81 -18.21 10.59
CA GLN A 41 2.71 -18.17 12.05
C GLN A 41 1.51 -19.00 12.55
N LEU A 42 0.37 -18.96 11.85
CA LEU A 42 -0.78 -19.81 12.14
C LEU A 42 -0.41 -21.29 12.05
N MET A 43 0.20 -21.71 10.93
CA MET A 43 0.62 -23.10 10.72
C MET A 43 1.64 -23.54 11.78
N LYS A 44 2.66 -22.71 12.06
CA LYS A 44 3.67 -23.01 13.10
C LYS A 44 3.04 -23.18 14.48
N GLY A 45 2.05 -22.35 14.82
CA GLY A 45 1.30 -22.46 16.07
C GLY A 45 0.51 -23.77 16.22
N LEU A 46 0.20 -24.43 15.10
CA LEU A 46 -0.47 -25.73 15.05
C LEU A 46 0.51 -26.90 14.85
N GLY A 47 1.82 -26.64 14.87
CA GLY A 47 2.85 -27.65 14.60
C GLY A 47 2.93 -28.10 13.14
N GLN A 48 2.35 -27.33 12.22
CA GLN A 48 2.34 -27.62 10.79
C GLN A 48 3.54 -26.96 10.08
N LYS A 49 4.00 -27.57 8.98
CA LYS A 49 5.05 -27.03 8.12
C LYS A 49 4.56 -25.76 7.40
N PRO A 50 5.32 -24.65 7.41
CA PRO A 50 4.99 -23.46 6.63
C PRO A 50 4.84 -23.76 5.13
N LEU A 51 3.74 -23.30 4.52
CA LEU A 51 3.44 -23.48 3.09
C LEU A 51 3.28 -22.16 2.33
N TYR A 52 3.38 -21.02 2.99
CA TYR A 52 3.20 -19.72 2.35
C TYR A 52 4.54 -19.07 2.04
N THR A 53 4.63 -18.42 0.88
CA THR A 53 5.71 -17.50 0.56
C THR A 53 5.16 -16.25 -0.13
N TYR A 54 5.98 -15.23 -0.24
CA TYR A 54 5.64 -13.98 -0.92
C TYR A 54 6.64 -13.67 -2.02
N LEU A 55 6.16 -12.98 -3.05
CA LEU A 55 6.96 -12.32 -4.06
C LEU A 55 6.56 -10.84 -4.09
N ILE A 56 7.53 -9.97 -3.88
CA ILE A 56 7.35 -8.53 -4.04
C ILE A 56 8.27 -8.05 -5.16
N ALA A 57 7.73 -7.27 -6.09
CA ALA A 57 8.53 -6.70 -7.16
C ALA A 57 9.71 -5.90 -6.55
N GLY A 58 10.94 -6.26 -6.92
CA GLY A 58 12.15 -5.64 -6.37
C GLY A 58 12.70 -6.21 -5.06
N GLY A 59 12.22 -7.39 -4.63
CA GLY A 59 12.78 -8.14 -3.51
C GLY A 59 12.51 -7.52 -2.13
N ASP A 60 13.18 -8.04 -1.10
CA ASP A 60 12.92 -7.69 0.30
C ASP A 60 13.17 -6.22 0.59
N ARG A 61 14.09 -5.60 -0.14
CA ARG A 61 14.32 -4.14 -0.15
C ARG A 61 13.04 -3.33 -0.37
N SER A 62 12.10 -3.85 -1.15
CA SER A 62 10.85 -3.16 -1.47
C SER A 62 9.83 -3.23 -0.34
N VAL A 63 10.03 -4.10 0.65
CA VAL A 63 9.22 -4.12 1.88
C VAL A 63 9.41 -2.82 2.66
N VAL A 64 10.65 -2.33 2.75
CA VAL A 64 11.02 -1.18 3.58
C VAL A 64 11.31 0.10 2.80
N ALA A 65 11.46 0.01 1.47
CA ALA A 65 11.76 1.16 0.61
C ALA A 65 10.81 1.27 -0.61
N SER A 66 10.70 2.49 -1.14
CA SER A 66 9.93 2.83 -2.35
C SER A 66 10.74 2.40 -3.58
N ARG A 67 10.25 1.40 -4.32
CA ARG A 67 10.94 0.81 -5.49
C ARG A 67 9.94 0.50 -6.60
N GLU A 68 9.10 1.46 -6.94
CA GLU A 68 7.91 1.27 -7.78
C GLU A 68 8.22 0.76 -9.19
N ARG A 69 9.39 1.12 -9.74
CA ARG A 69 9.81 0.77 -11.12
C ARG A 69 9.91 -0.74 -11.33
N THR A 70 10.23 -1.50 -10.28
CA THR A 70 10.44 -2.95 -10.38
C THR A 70 9.17 -3.71 -10.76
N GLU A 71 7.98 -3.11 -10.58
CA GLU A 71 6.71 -3.75 -10.96
C GLU A 71 6.45 -3.75 -12.48
N ASP A 72 7.23 -2.98 -13.26
CA ASP A 72 7.05 -2.80 -14.70
C ASP A 72 7.68 -3.90 -15.58
N SER A 73 8.29 -4.94 -15.00
CA SER A 73 8.83 -6.09 -15.74
C SER A 73 8.01 -7.35 -15.51
N ALA A 74 7.42 -7.89 -16.57
CA ALA A 74 6.76 -9.20 -16.54
C ALA A 74 7.76 -10.35 -16.41
N LEU A 75 8.91 -10.24 -17.09
CA LEU A 75 9.96 -11.26 -17.04
C LEU A 75 10.53 -11.42 -15.63
N HIS A 76 10.77 -10.31 -14.92
CA HIS A 76 11.18 -10.34 -13.53
C HIS A 76 10.18 -11.13 -12.65
N GLY A 77 8.88 -10.92 -12.86
CA GLY A 77 7.84 -11.67 -12.16
C GLY A 77 7.92 -13.17 -12.38
N ILE A 78 8.15 -13.59 -13.63
CA ILE A 78 8.25 -14.99 -14.03
C ILE A 78 9.51 -15.63 -13.44
N GLU A 79 10.66 -14.94 -13.51
CA GLU A 79 11.93 -15.44 -12.99
C GLU A 79 11.85 -15.71 -11.48
N GLU A 80 11.31 -14.76 -10.71
CA GLU A 80 11.16 -14.94 -9.26
C GLU A 80 10.18 -16.05 -8.92
N LEU A 81 9.09 -16.19 -9.68
CA LEU A 81 8.14 -17.28 -9.50
C LEU A 81 8.81 -18.64 -9.75
N LYS A 82 9.53 -18.79 -10.86
CA LYS A 82 10.26 -20.03 -11.17
C LYS A 82 11.25 -20.41 -10.07
N LYS A 83 11.96 -19.44 -9.50
CA LYS A 83 12.93 -19.67 -8.41
C LYS A 83 12.25 -20.25 -7.17
N VAL A 84 11.18 -19.62 -6.69
CA VAL A 84 10.53 -20.05 -5.43
C VAL A 84 9.69 -21.32 -5.57
N THR A 85 9.31 -21.69 -6.80
CA THR A 85 8.48 -22.87 -7.08
C THR A 85 9.27 -24.04 -7.65
N ALA A 86 10.60 -23.95 -7.72
CA ALA A 86 11.45 -25.04 -8.21
C ALA A 86 11.23 -26.32 -7.39
N GLY A 87 10.97 -27.43 -8.08
CA GLY A 87 10.73 -28.74 -7.46
C GLY A 87 9.34 -28.90 -6.81
N LYS A 88 8.45 -27.92 -6.93
CA LYS A 88 7.07 -28.03 -6.45
C LYS A 88 6.18 -28.70 -7.49
N LYS A 89 5.27 -29.56 -7.05
CA LYS A 89 4.29 -30.25 -7.90
C LYS A 89 2.94 -29.58 -7.92
N ARG A 90 2.60 -28.81 -6.88
CA ARG A 90 1.31 -28.12 -6.78
C ARG A 90 1.47 -26.75 -6.17
N VAL A 91 1.15 -25.71 -6.92
CA VAL A 91 1.39 -24.33 -6.52
C VAL A 91 0.15 -23.48 -6.77
N ILE A 92 -0.34 -22.79 -5.74
CA ILE A 92 -1.31 -21.71 -5.92
C ILE A 92 -0.56 -20.39 -5.97
N VAL A 93 -0.80 -19.60 -7.01
CA VAL A 93 -0.20 -18.27 -7.16
C VAL A 93 -1.30 -17.22 -7.09
N ILE A 94 -1.34 -16.48 -5.98
CA ILE A 94 -2.26 -15.37 -5.74
C ILE A 94 -1.59 -14.07 -6.18
N GLY A 95 -1.81 -13.67 -7.43
CA GLY A 95 -1.31 -12.41 -8.00
C GLY A 95 -2.20 -11.23 -7.63
N ILE A 96 -1.65 -10.24 -6.93
CA ILE A 96 -2.40 -9.09 -6.38
C ILE A 96 -2.05 -7.83 -7.18
N SER A 97 -3.03 -7.30 -7.90
CA SER A 97 -2.93 -6.00 -8.58
C SER A 97 -4.24 -5.23 -8.44
N VAL A 98 -4.32 -4.30 -7.48
CA VAL A 98 -5.52 -3.49 -7.19
C VAL A 98 -6.15 -2.92 -8.47
N GLY A 99 -5.32 -2.32 -9.32
CA GLY A 99 -5.76 -1.68 -10.56
C GLY A 99 -5.82 -2.59 -11.79
N LEU A 100 -5.47 -3.88 -11.67
CA LEU A 100 -5.25 -4.79 -12.80
C LEU A 100 -4.28 -4.18 -13.83
N SER A 101 -3.06 -3.86 -13.37
CA SER A 101 -2.13 -3.04 -14.15
C SER A 101 -0.65 -3.39 -14.03
N ALA A 102 -0.21 -4.18 -13.04
CA ALA A 102 1.22 -4.41 -12.78
C ALA A 102 1.79 -5.50 -13.71
N PRO A 103 2.76 -5.20 -14.61
CA PRO A 103 3.40 -6.20 -15.45
C PRO A 103 3.97 -7.41 -14.71
N PHE A 104 4.61 -7.18 -13.56
CA PHE A 104 5.15 -8.23 -12.70
C PHE A 104 4.13 -9.34 -12.39
N VAL A 105 2.88 -8.95 -12.12
CA VAL A 105 1.79 -9.90 -11.85
C VAL A 105 1.25 -10.50 -13.16
N ALA A 106 1.14 -9.71 -14.23
CA ALA A 106 0.67 -10.21 -15.52
C ALA A 106 1.54 -11.36 -16.05
N GLY A 107 2.87 -11.20 -16.04
CA GLY A 107 3.80 -12.23 -16.47
C GLY A 107 3.66 -13.52 -15.65
N GLN A 108 3.52 -13.40 -14.32
CA GLN A 108 3.32 -14.55 -13.43
C GLN A 108 2.03 -15.31 -13.75
N MET A 109 0.91 -14.59 -13.92
CA MET A 109 -0.37 -15.22 -14.23
C MET A 109 -0.33 -15.91 -15.59
N ASP A 110 0.28 -15.28 -16.60
CA ASP A 110 0.41 -15.86 -17.94
C ASP A 110 1.26 -17.13 -17.92
N TYR A 111 2.40 -17.09 -17.24
CA TYR A 111 3.26 -18.26 -17.04
C TYR A 111 2.55 -19.42 -16.31
N CYS A 112 1.73 -19.12 -15.30
CA CYS A 112 0.94 -20.15 -14.61
C CYS A 112 -0.06 -20.82 -15.56
N MET A 113 -0.72 -20.04 -16.42
CA MET A 113 -1.70 -20.55 -17.38
C MET A 113 -1.07 -21.43 -18.47
N ASP A 114 0.23 -21.27 -18.74
CA ASP A 114 0.97 -22.15 -19.64
C ASP A 114 1.39 -23.48 -18.98
N ASN A 115 1.25 -23.60 -17.65
CA ASN A 115 1.78 -24.72 -16.85
C ASN A 115 0.75 -25.21 -15.80
N THR A 116 -0.50 -25.39 -16.21
CA THR A 116 -1.62 -25.73 -15.30
C THR A 116 -1.49 -27.07 -14.57
N ASP A 117 -0.62 -27.97 -15.04
CA ASP A 117 -0.30 -29.23 -14.35
C ASP A 117 0.32 -28.99 -12.95
N VAL A 118 0.97 -27.84 -12.77
CA VAL A 118 1.62 -27.45 -11.51
C VAL A 118 0.92 -26.25 -10.87
N PHE A 119 0.51 -25.27 -11.68
CA PHE A 119 0.10 -23.96 -11.19
C PHE A 119 -1.41 -23.74 -11.27
N LEU A 120 -1.97 -23.17 -10.19
CA LEU A 120 -3.31 -22.59 -10.19
C LEU A 120 -3.22 -21.07 -9.96
N PRO A 121 -3.43 -20.24 -11.00
CA PRO A 121 -3.37 -18.79 -10.87
C PRO A 121 -4.68 -18.21 -10.32
N VAL A 122 -4.54 -17.32 -9.34
CA VAL A 122 -5.63 -16.54 -8.74
C VAL A 122 -5.27 -15.06 -8.82
N LEU A 123 -6.02 -14.29 -9.60
CA LEU A 123 -5.83 -12.85 -9.75
C LEU A 123 -6.75 -12.11 -8.78
N VAL A 124 -6.18 -11.23 -7.96
CA VAL A 124 -6.90 -10.34 -7.05
C VAL A 124 -6.76 -8.90 -7.52
N GLY A 125 -7.87 -8.23 -7.74
CA GLY A 125 -7.92 -6.81 -8.08
C GLY A 125 -9.27 -6.20 -7.71
N PHE A 126 -9.53 -4.95 -8.09
CA PHE A 126 -10.79 -4.28 -7.75
C PHE A 126 -11.38 -3.48 -8.92
N ASN A 127 -10.97 -3.83 -10.13
CA ASN A 127 -11.53 -3.34 -11.39
C ASN A 127 -12.22 -4.48 -12.14
N PRO A 128 -13.29 -4.19 -12.91
CA PRO A 128 -13.74 -5.08 -13.97
C PRO A 128 -12.58 -5.39 -14.93
N VAL A 129 -12.54 -6.61 -15.48
CA VAL A 129 -11.47 -7.02 -16.40
C VAL A 129 -11.40 -6.12 -17.65
N SER A 130 -12.55 -5.65 -18.14
CA SER A 130 -12.61 -4.68 -19.25
C SER A 130 -11.93 -3.34 -18.95
N MET A 131 -11.69 -3.00 -17.68
CA MET A 131 -10.96 -1.80 -17.25
C MET A 131 -9.48 -2.08 -16.93
N ALA A 132 -9.02 -3.33 -17.03
CA ALA A 132 -7.62 -3.65 -16.89
C ALA A 132 -6.77 -2.92 -17.96
N ARG A 133 -5.51 -2.68 -17.62
CA ARG A 133 -4.59 -1.92 -18.47
C ARG A 133 -4.39 -2.63 -19.81
N ASN A 134 -4.59 -1.91 -20.90
CA ASN A 134 -4.45 -2.43 -22.26
C ASN A 134 -3.31 -1.76 -23.04
N ASP A 135 -2.50 -0.95 -22.37
CA ASP A 135 -1.25 -0.46 -22.93
C ASP A 135 -0.23 -1.61 -22.98
N PRO A 136 0.66 -1.65 -24.00
CA PRO A 136 1.71 -2.66 -24.10
C PRO A 136 2.58 -2.74 -22.84
N ILE A 137 3.02 -3.95 -22.52
CA ILE A 137 4.06 -4.19 -21.52
C ILE A 137 5.39 -4.27 -22.27
N GLU A 138 6.40 -3.51 -21.85
CA GLU A 138 7.63 -3.33 -22.64
C GLU A 138 8.39 -4.63 -22.87
N ASP A 139 8.39 -5.55 -21.89
CA ASP A 139 9.10 -6.83 -21.92
C ASP A 139 8.17 -8.05 -22.11
N TRP A 140 6.92 -7.84 -22.54
CA TRP A 140 5.93 -8.92 -22.68
C TRP A 140 5.02 -8.74 -23.90
N SER A 141 4.59 -9.84 -24.51
CA SER A 141 3.76 -9.83 -25.72
C SER A 141 2.29 -9.48 -25.44
N SER A 142 1.77 -9.83 -24.27
CA SER A 142 0.38 -9.62 -23.87
C SER A 142 0.23 -8.40 -22.96
N THR A 143 -0.87 -7.66 -23.12
CA THR A 143 -1.27 -6.63 -22.14
C THR A 143 -1.85 -7.28 -20.88
N PHE A 144 -1.95 -6.52 -19.79
CA PHE A 144 -2.58 -7.01 -18.56
C PHE A 144 -4.03 -7.45 -18.83
N ARG A 145 -4.77 -6.68 -19.64
CA ARG A 145 -6.15 -7.01 -20.03
C ARG A 145 -6.24 -8.35 -20.75
N GLN A 146 -5.37 -8.59 -21.73
CA GLN A 146 -5.38 -9.86 -22.47
C GLN A 146 -5.12 -11.06 -21.56
N VAL A 147 -4.16 -10.93 -20.62
CA VAL A 147 -3.89 -11.97 -19.60
C VAL A 147 -5.11 -12.19 -18.71
N ALA A 148 -5.75 -11.13 -18.22
CA ALA A 148 -6.93 -11.23 -17.37
C ALA A 148 -8.15 -11.82 -18.11
N GLU A 149 -8.35 -11.50 -19.39
CA GLU A 149 -9.39 -12.11 -20.24
C GLU A 149 -9.12 -13.60 -20.47
N ARG A 150 -7.86 -14.01 -20.65
CA ARG A 150 -7.47 -15.42 -20.71
C ARG A 150 -7.81 -16.14 -19.40
N MET A 151 -7.51 -15.53 -18.25
CA MET A 151 -7.89 -16.09 -16.94
C MET A 151 -9.41 -16.23 -16.78
N GLN A 152 -10.21 -15.26 -17.26
CA GLN A 152 -11.68 -15.39 -17.21
C GLN A 152 -12.18 -16.59 -18.00
N LYS A 153 -11.61 -16.87 -19.19
CA LYS A 153 -11.95 -18.06 -19.98
C LYS A 153 -11.59 -19.35 -19.26
N MET A 154 -10.41 -19.40 -18.63
CA MET A 154 -9.96 -20.57 -17.86
C MET A 154 -10.74 -20.78 -16.57
N GLN A 155 -11.31 -19.72 -16.01
CA GLN A 155 -12.18 -19.80 -14.83
C GLN A 155 -13.47 -20.58 -15.08
N GLU A 156 -13.99 -20.62 -16.31
CA GLU A 156 -15.16 -21.43 -16.67
C GLU A 156 -14.89 -22.93 -16.44
N LYS A 157 -13.64 -23.36 -16.58
CA LYS A 157 -13.17 -24.72 -16.32
C LYS A 157 -12.54 -24.90 -14.92
N GLN A 158 -12.58 -23.86 -14.08
CA GLN A 158 -11.92 -23.82 -12.77
C GLN A 158 -10.39 -24.03 -12.81
N GLU A 159 -9.75 -23.66 -13.92
CA GLU A 159 -8.29 -23.74 -14.12
C GLU A 159 -7.58 -22.43 -13.74
N ALA A 160 -8.34 -21.36 -13.50
CA ALA A 160 -7.87 -20.07 -13.00
C ALA A 160 -8.99 -19.36 -12.25
N PHE A 161 -8.68 -18.34 -11.45
CA PHE A 161 -9.71 -17.54 -10.77
C PHE A 161 -9.41 -16.05 -10.80
N VAL A 162 -10.40 -15.23 -11.16
CA VAL A 162 -10.35 -13.77 -11.03
C VAL A 162 -11.27 -13.35 -9.88
N LEU A 163 -10.67 -12.85 -8.81
CA LEU A 163 -11.34 -12.28 -7.63
C LEU A 163 -11.27 -10.76 -7.69
N ASN A 164 -12.25 -10.14 -8.35
CA ASN A 164 -12.26 -8.70 -8.61
C ASN A 164 -13.52 -7.95 -8.12
N PRO A 165 -13.87 -8.01 -6.82
CA PRO A 165 -15.04 -7.29 -6.32
C PRO A 165 -14.89 -5.78 -6.54
N ALA A 166 -15.97 -5.09 -6.89
CA ALA A 166 -15.96 -3.64 -7.04
C ALA A 166 -16.01 -2.97 -5.66
N VAL A 167 -14.94 -2.26 -5.27
CA VAL A 167 -14.87 -1.55 -3.98
C VAL A 167 -15.08 -0.03 -4.12
N GLY A 168 -15.25 0.46 -5.35
CA GLY A 168 -15.42 1.89 -5.67
C GLY A 168 -14.10 2.68 -5.61
N PRO A 169 -14.13 3.96 -6.03
CA PRO A 169 -12.94 4.80 -6.10
C PRO A 169 -12.32 5.09 -4.73
N GLU A 170 -11.04 5.40 -4.71
CA GLU A 170 -10.32 5.84 -3.52
C GLU A 170 -10.71 7.27 -3.12
N GLY A 171 -10.65 7.59 -1.82
CA GLY A 171 -10.86 8.96 -1.33
C GLY A 171 -9.83 9.94 -1.88
N LEU A 172 -8.59 9.48 -2.04
CA LEU A 172 -7.52 10.11 -2.81
C LEU A 172 -7.28 9.28 -4.07
N SER A 173 -7.62 9.82 -5.23
CA SER A 173 -7.70 9.10 -6.50
C SER A 173 -6.41 8.34 -6.82
N GLY A 174 -6.54 7.02 -6.96
CA GLY A 174 -5.43 6.14 -7.29
C GLY A 174 -4.55 5.71 -6.11
N SER A 175 -4.89 6.10 -4.88
CA SER A 175 -4.20 5.68 -3.65
C SER A 175 -4.59 4.24 -3.26
N SER A 176 -4.15 3.28 -4.06
CA SER A 176 -4.48 1.86 -3.91
C SER A 176 -4.07 1.27 -2.56
N ARG A 177 -3.16 1.93 -1.83
CA ARG A 177 -2.77 1.53 -0.47
C ARG A 177 -3.92 1.61 0.53
N MET A 178 -4.93 2.45 0.27
CA MET A 178 -6.06 2.69 1.17
C MET A 178 -7.13 1.61 1.04
N LYS A 179 -8.22 1.84 0.30
CA LYS A 179 -9.33 0.87 0.19
C LYS A 179 -8.87 -0.40 -0.52
N GLY A 180 -8.12 -0.30 -1.61
CA GLY A 180 -7.59 -1.46 -2.33
C GLY A 180 -6.77 -2.37 -1.41
N GLY A 181 -5.78 -1.83 -0.71
CA GLY A 181 -4.97 -2.60 0.24
C GLY A 181 -5.78 -3.17 1.40
N SER A 182 -6.73 -2.40 1.97
CA SER A 182 -7.62 -2.91 3.03
C SER A 182 -8.53 -4.03 2.53
N ALA A 183 -9.10 -3.90 1.33
CA ALA A 183 -9.94 -4.92 0.72
C ALA A 183 -9.14 -6.17 0.36
N THR A 184 -7.89 -6.05 -0.12
CA THR A 184 -6.98 -7.18 -0.33
C THR A 184 -6.80 -7.96 0.98
N LYS A 185 -6.47 -7.26 2.07
CA LYS A 185 -6.27 -7.87 3.39
C LYS A 185 -7.52 -8.63 3.83
N ILE A 186 -8.68 -7.96 3.86
CA ILE A 186 -9.96 -8.56 4.27
C ILE A 186 -10.31 -9.78 3.40
N LEU A 187 -10.18 -9.66 2.07
CA LEU A 187 -10.54 -10.71 1.12
C LEU A 187 -9.69 -11.96 1.32
N LEU A 188 -8.37 -11.78 1.38
CA LEU A 188 -7.42 -12.88 1.49
C LEU A 188 -7.44 -13.53 2.88
N GLU A 189 -7.51 -12.75 3.96
CA GLU A 189 -7.59 -13.31 5.30
C GLU A 189 -8.86 -14.13 5.48
N THR A 190 -10.00 -13.63 4.99
CA THR A 190 -11.27 -14.34 5.09
C THR A 190 -11.24 -15.66 4.30
N LEU A 191 -10.72 -15.64 3.07
CA LEU A 191 -10.69 -16.87 2.25
C LEU A 191 -9.68 -17.89 2.77
N LEU A 192 -8.51 -17.44 3.24
CA LEU A 192 -7.45 -18.31 3.72
C LEU A 192 -7.80 -18.89 5.10
N LEU A 193 -8.40 -18.12 6.00
CA LEU A 193 -8.94 -18.64 7.26
C LEU A 193 -9.99 -19.74 7.02
N ALA A 194 -10.89 -19.53 6.06
CA ALA A 194 -11.88 -20.55 5.71
C ALA A 194 -11.23 -21.83 5.16
N ALA A 195 -10.14 -21.72 4.38
CA ALA A 195 -9.39 -22.87 3.90
C ALA A 195 -8.74 -23.65 5.06
N HIS A 196 -8.04 -22.96 5.96
CA HIS A 196 -7.42 -23.56 7.16
C HIS A 196 -8.45 -24.22 8.07
N LYS A 197 -9.57 -23.55 8.35
CA LYS A 197 -10.69 -24.10 9.12
C LYS A 197 -11.22 -25.40 8.50
N THR A 198 -11.28 -25.47 7.18
CA THR A 198 -11.74 -26.67 6.49
C THR A 198 -10.80 -27.86 6.70
N VAL A 199 -9.48 -27.63 6.65
CA VAL A 199 -8.48 -28.69 6.86
C VAL A 199 -8.43 -29.14 8.31
N ASP A 200 -8.43 -28.20 9.26
CA ASP A 200 -8.18 -28.53 10.67
C ASP A 200 -9.43 -28.94 11.44
N ARG A 201 -10.63 -28.53 10.99
CA ARG A 201 -11.90 -28.84 11.66
C ARG A 201 -12.89 -29.62 10.80
N GLY A 202 -12.59 -29.86 9.53
CA GLY A 202 -13.51 -30.54 8.60
C GLY A 202 -14.75 -29.71 8.24
N ILE A 203 -14.77 -28.41 8.57
CA ILE A 203 -15.90 -27.51 8.29
C ILE A 203 -15.67 -26.85 6.94
N ALA A 204 -16.36 -27.31 5.90
CA ALA A 204 -16.23 -26.76 4.56
C ALA A 204 -16.50 -25.25 4.49
N ALA A 205 -15.71 -24.55 3.67
CA ALA A 205 -15.93 -23.14 3.36
C ALA A 205 -17.34 -22.92 2.80
N SER A 206 -18.08 -21.99 3.39
CA SER A 206 -19.44 -21.64 2.97
C SER A 206 -19.65 -20.14 2.96
N GLN A 207 -20.63 -19.66 2.19
CA GLN A 207 -20.98 -18.24 2.17
C GLN A 207 -21.28 -17.70 3.57
N ARG A 208 -21.95 -18.50 4.40
CA ARG A 208 -22.25 -18.15 5.79
C ARG A 208 -20.97 -17.94 6.61
N CYS A 209 -20.03 -18.89 6.55
CA CYS A 209 -18.75 -18.79 7.28
C CYS A 209 -17.95 -17.56 6.84
N LEU A 210 -17.90 -17.29 5.53
CA LEU A 210 -17.22 -16.09 5.02
C LEU A 210 -17.89 -14.81 5.51
N LEU A 211 -19.22 -14.73 5.50
CA LEU A 211 -19.97 -13.56 5.99
C LEU A 211 -19.77 -13.32 7.49
N GLU A 212 -19.67 -14.38 8.29
CA GLU A 212 -19.39 -14.27 9.73
C GLU A 212 -18.02 -13.60 9.98
N ILE A 213 -16.99 -14.00 9.23
CA ILE A 213 -15.65 -13.39 9.29
C ILE A 213 -15.70 -11.95 8.75
N LEU A 214 -16.32 -11.70 7.59
CA LEU A 214 -16.42 -10.35 7.00
C LEU A 214 -17.08 -9.34 7.96
N ARG A 215 -18.14 -9.75 8.67
CA ARG A 215 -18.82 -8.92 9.68
C ARG A 215 -17.89 -8.56 10.86
N THR A 216 -16.86 -9.35 11.15
CA THR A 216 -15.86 -8.98 12.16
C THR A 216 -15.04 -7.79 11.70
N PHE A 217 -14.65 -7.72 10.42
CA PHE A 217 -13.94 -6.58 9.84
C PHE A 217 -14.83 -5.34 9.70
N GLU A 218 -16.13 -5.53 9.44
CA GLU A 218 -17.10 -4.44 9.50
C GLU A 218 -17.19 -3.81 10.91
N ARG A 219 -17.27 -4.64 11.96
CA ARG A 219 -17.21 -4.16 13.35
C ARG A 219 -15.88 -3.48 13.66
N ALA A 220 -14.76 -3.98 13.11
CA ALA A 220 -13.46 -3.36 13.27
C ALA A 220 -13.43 -1.93 12.73
N HIS A 221 -14.13 -1.65 11.62
CA HIS A 221 -14.27 -0.30 11.09
C HIS A 221 -14.98 0.63 12.10
N GLN A 222 -16.12 0.19 12.64
CA GLN A 222 -16.90 0.95 13.63
C GLN A 222 -16.08 1.23 14.90
N VAL A 223 -15.40 0.21 15.43
CA VAL A 223 -14.54 0.33 16.61
C VAL A 223 -13.38 1.29 16.37
N THR A 224 -12.74 1.21 15.19
CA THR A 224 -11.62 2.09 14.82
C THR A 224 -12.06 3.56 14.75
N TYR A 225 -13.09 3.85 13.96
CA TYR A 225 -13.53 5.22 13.72
C TYR A 225 -14.39 5.81 14.85
N SER A 226 -14.73 5.03 15.88
CA SER A 226 -15.20 5.59 17.16
C SER A 226 -14.16 6.53 17.80
N GLN A 227 -12.88 6.38 17.46
CA GLN A 227 -11.77 7.23 17.94
C GLN A 227 -11.46 8.42 17.01
N SER A 228 -12.35 8.77 16.07
CA SER A 228 -12.12 9.80 15.03
C SER A 228 -11.57 11.13 15.57
N SER A 229 -12.04 11.59 16.73
CA SER A 229 -11.53 12.81 17.37
C SER A 229 -10.03 12.73 17.68
N LYS A 230 -9.57 11.61 18.26
CA LYS A 230 -8.15 11.42 18.56
C LYS A 230 -7.30 11.17 17.32
N ILE A 231 -7.86 10.48 16.31
CA ILE A 231 -7.23 10.29 15.00
C ILE A 231 -6.99 11.65 14.33
N ALA A 232 -7.96 12.56 14.38
CA ALA A 232 -7.82 13.92 13.85
C ALA A 232 -6.77 14.75 14.61
N THR A 233 -6.69 14.60 15.93
CA THR A 233 -5.63 15.24 16.74
C THR A 233 -4.24 14.74 16.35
N LEU A 234 -4.07 13.42 16.23
CA LEU A 234 -2.80 12.82 15.78
C LEU A 234 -2.44 13.28 14.36
N MET A 235 -3.40 13.32 13.44
CA MET A 235 -3.20 13.85 12.08
C MET A 235 -2.65 15.28 12.09
N LYS A 236 -3.21 16.17 12.91
CA LYS A 236 -2.72 17.55 13.06
C LYS A 236 -1.31 17.59 13.65
N GLN A 237 -1.03 16.79 14.67
CA GLN A 237 0.31 16.72 15.27
C GLN A 237 1.36 16.27 14.25
N VAL A 238 1.07 15.21 13.48
CA VAL A 238 1.94 14.72 12.40
C VAL A 238 2.14 15.80 11.33
N SER A 239 1.06 16.50 10.93
CA SER A 239 1.16 17.62 9.98
C SER A 239 2.08 18.73 10.50
N THR A 240 1.96 19.11 11.77
CA THR A 240 2.80 20.15 12.39
C THR A 240 4.28 19.76 12.39
N SER A 241 4.61 18.50 12.70
CA SER A 241 6.00 18.02 12.62
C SER A 241 6.55 18.15 11.21
N LEU A 242 5.80 17.68 10.20
CA LEU A 242 6.23 17.75 8.80
C LEU A 242 6.34 19.18 8.28
N GLU A 243 5.42 20.08 8.68
CA GLU A 243 5.47 21.51 8.36
C GLU A 243 6.77 22.16 8.89
N LYS A 244 7.17 21.80 10.11
CA LYS A 244 8.41 22.24 10.75
C LYS A 244 9.67 21.53 10.25
N LYS A 245 9.57 20.71 9.20
CA LYS A 245 10.66 19.87 8.67
C LYS A 245 11.19 18.83 9.67
N GLY A 246 10.37 18.45 10.65
CA GLY A 246 10.59 17.31 11.52
C GLY A 246 10.16 16.00 10.85
N ARG A 247 10.54 14.89 11.47
CA ARG A 247 10.29 13.52 11.02
C ARG A 247 9.21 12.84 11.87
N VAL A 248 8.61 11.80 11.30
CA VAL A 248 7.55 11.01 11.94
C VAL A 248 8.01 9.56 12.00
N HIS A 249 8.13 9.03 13.21
CA HIS A 249 8.54 7.65 13.45
C HIS A 249 7.36 6.81 13.95
N LEU A 250 6.95 5.82 13.16
CA LEU A 250 5.87 4.88 13.44
C LEU A 250 6.47 3.60 14.02
N VAL A 251 6.44 3.43 15.34
CA VAL A 251 7.12 2.35 16.05
C VAL A 251 6.10 1.29 16.46
N GLY A 252 6.02 0.19 15.71
CA GLY A 252 5.02 -0.86 15.92
C GLY A 252 5.62 -2.16 16.45
N TRP A 253 4.93 -2.81 17.39
CA TRP A 253 5.30 -4.13 17.90
C TRP A 253 4.78 -5.25 17.01
N GLN A 254 5.63 -6.26 16.79
CA GLN A 254 5.31 -7.46 16.01
C GLN A 254 4.75 -7.11 14.62
N THR A 255 3.63 -7.72 14.20
CA THR A 255 3.02 -7.43 12.89
C THR A 255 2.48 -6.00 12.76
N LEU A 256 2.21 -5.29 13.87
CA LEU A 256 1.84 -3.88 13.81
C LEU A 256 3.01 -3.01 13.32
N GLY A 257 4.25 -3.46 13.54
CA GLY A 257 5.46 -2.88 12.94
C GLY A 257 5.50 -3.02 11.43
N ILE A 258 5.03 -4.15 10.88
CA ILE A 258 4.89 -4.31 9.42
C ILE A 258 3.89 -3.28 8.88
N ILE A 259 2.74 -3.11 9.53
CA ILE A 259 1.73 -2.10 9.14
C ILE A 259 2.31 -0.69 9.20
N ALA A 260 3.14 -0.39 10.20
CA ALA A 260 3.84 0.89 10.33
C ALA A 260 4.81 1.14 9.16
N ILE A 261 5.62 0.14 8.79
CA ILE A 261 6.53 0.21 7.64
C ILE A 261 5.75 0.45 6.35
N MET A 262 4.65 -0.29 6.14
CA MET A 262 3.79 -0.19 4.97
C MET A 262 3.20 1.21 4.77
N ASP A 263 2.86 1.92 5.84
CA ASP A 263 2.30 3.27 5.74
C ASP A 263 3.37 4.32 5.40
N GLY A 264 4.52 4.29 6.08
CA GLY A 264 5.58 5.29 5.90
C GLY A 264 6.15 5.29 4.49
N VAL A 265 6.49 4.10 3.96
CA VAL A 265 7.13 3.95 2.64
C VAL A 265 6.27 4.50 1.49
N GLU A 266 4.94 4.42 1.61
CA GLU A 266 4.02 4.90 0.57
C GLU A 266 3.90 6.43 0.52
N CYS A 267 4.33 7.14 1.57
CA CYS A 267 4.33 8.60 1.58
C CYS A 267 5.28 9.17 0.52
N ILE A 268 6.37 8.46 0.20
CA ILE A 268 7.43 8.88 -0.72
C ILE A 268 6.85 9.16 -2.11
N HIS A 269 6.25 8.15 -2.75
CA HIS A 269 5.72 8.33 -4.09
C HIS A 269 4.36 9.03 -4.10
N THR A 270 3.53 8.87 -3.05
CA THR A 270 2.17 9.45 -3.00
C THR A 270 2.18 10.97 -2.85
N PHE A 271 3.10 11.51 -2.04
CA PHE A 271 3.13 12.93 -1.67
C PHE A 271 4.46 13.62 -1.96
N GLY A 272 5.38 12.94 -2.65
CA GLY A 272 6.70 13.47 -2.95
C GLY A 272 7.60 13.57 -1.72
N ALA A 273 7.24 12.89 -0.62
CA ALA A 273 7.99 12.95 0.62
C ALA A 273 9.42 12.40 0.47
N ASP A 274 10.34 12.88 1.31
CA ASP A 274 11.64 12.25 1.48
C ASP A 274 11.48 10.94 2.28
N PHE A 275 12.36 9.98 2.05
CA PHE A 275 12.32 8.69 2.75
C PHE A 275 12.54 8.81 4.27
N ARG A 276 13.00 9.97 4.75
CA ARG A 276 13.19 10.29 6.18
C ARG A 276 11.94 10.90 6.82
N ASP A 277 11.00 11.43 6.04
CA ASP A 277 9.86 12.20 6.56
C ASP A 277 8.93 11.34 7.40
N VAL A 278 8.56 10.15 6.92
CA VAL A 278 7.71 9.19 7.64
C VAL A 278 8.30 7.80 7.54
N ARG A 279 8.68 7.21 8.67
CA ARG A 279 9.33 5.89 8.73
C ARG A 279 8.67 4.96 9.73
N GLY A 280 8.43 3.72 9.30
CA GLY A 280 7.97 2.65 10.16
C GLY A 280 9.10 1.78 10.70
N PHE A 281 8.94 1.27 11.91
CA PHE A 281 9.86 0.36 12.58
C PHE A 281 9.12 -0.81 13.21
N LEU A 282 9.74 -1.98 13.16
CA LEU A 282 9.26 -3.22 13.73
C LEU A 282 10.05 -3.56 15.00
N MET A 283 9.35 -3.53 16.13
CA MET A 283 9.83 -3.97 17.43
C MET A 283 9.50 -5.45 17.65
N GLY A 284 10.48 -6.23 18.09
CA GLY A 284 10.36 -7.68 18.27
C GLY A 284 10.95 -8.54 17.14
N ASP A 285 10.63 -9.84 17.23
CA ASP A 285 11.22 -10.86 16.36
C ASP A 285 10.71 -10.76 14.91
N HIS A 286 11.66 -10.84 13.99
CA HIS A 286 11.45 -10.79 12.53
C HIS A 286 12.40 -11.78 11.81
N SER A 287 12.94 -12.76 12.52
CA SER A 287 13.83 -13.80 11.99
C SER A 287 13.19 -14.64 10.89
N ASP A 288 11.94 -15.09 11.13
CA ASP A 288 11.19 -15.96 10.22
C ASP A 288 10.32 -15.20 9.19
N MET A 289 10.47 -13.87 9.08
CA MET A 289 9.58 -13.06 8.23
C MET A 289 10.06 -12.91 6.79
N PHE A 290 11.37 -12.77 6.59
CA PHE A 290 11.98 -12.37 5.32
C PHE A 290 12.59 -13.56 4.59
N ASN A 291 12.37 -13.66 3.27
CA ASN A 291 12.98 -14.70 2.44
C ASN A 291 14.49 -14.48 2.24
N GLN A 292 14.92 -13.22 2.10
CA GLN A 292 16.30 -12.82 1.81
C GLN A 292 16.72 -11.61 2.66
N LYS A 293 16.68 -11.75 3.99
CA LYS A 293 17.04 -10.68 4.94
C LYS A 293 18.41 -10.05 4.70
N ALA A 294 19.36 -10.80 4.12
CA ALA A 294 20.68 -10.29 3.73
C ALA A 294 20.61 -9.09 2.76
N GLU A 295 19.52 -8.94 2.00
CA GLU A 295 19.29 -7.77 1.14
C GLU A 295 18.95 -6.48 1.90
N LEU A 296 18.76 -6.53 3.22
CA LEU A 296 18.39 -5.38 4.06
C LEU A 296 19.52 -4.95 4.99
N THR A 297 20.31 -5.90 5.49
CA THR A 297 21.37 -5.64 6.47
C THR A 297 22.48 -4.76 5.87
N ASN A 298 22.80 -3.65 6.54
CA ASN A 298 23.88 -2.72 6.18
C ASN A 298 23.80 -2.12 4.75
N GLN A 299 22.60 -2.00 4.19
CA GLN A 299 22.42 -1.50 2.81
C GLN A 299 22.20 0.02 2.70
N GLY A 300 22.25 0.74 3.82
CA GLY A 300 22.09 2.19 3.88
C GLY A 300 20.82 2.65 4.61
N PRO A 301 20.70 3.95 4.89
CA PRO A 301 19.70 4.51 5.79
C PRO A 301 18.27 4.33 5.30
N GLN A 302 18.03 4.24 3.99
CA GLN A 302 16.69 3.99 3.44
C GLN A 302 16.13 2.60 3.80
N PHE A 303 16.98 1.62 4.13
CA PHE A 303 16.54 0.25 4.43
C PHE A 303 16.40 -0.05 5.93
N THR A 304 16.54 0.95 6.81
CA THR A 304 16.36 0.74 8.26
C THR A 304 14.89 0.48 8.62
N PHE A 305 14.66 -0.54 9.43
CA PHE A 305 13.30 -0.94 9.81
C PHE A 305 13.22 -1.70 11.14
N SER A 306 14.32 -2.23 11.65
CA SER A 306 14.33 -3.10 12.82
C SER A 306 14.39 -2.31 14.13
N GLN A 307 14.15 -3.02 15.23
CA GLN A 307 14.38 -2.53 16.58
C GLN A 307 15.81 -2.02 16.79
N GLU A 308 16.80 -2.77 16.33
CA GLU A 308 18.21 -2.37 16.43
C GLU A 308 18.48 -1.09 15.66
N ASP A 309 17.97 -0.98 14.43
CA ASP A 309 18.12 0.23 13.62
C ASP A 309 17.52 1.46 14.32
N PHE A 310 16.33 1.30 14.92
CA PHE A 310 15.67 2.39 15.62
C PHE A 310 16.49 2.85 16.83
N LEU A 311 16.93 1.91 17.68
CA LEU A 311 17.65 2.22 18.92
C LEU A 311 19.04 2.82 18.64
N THR A 312 19.73 2.33 17.61
CA THR A 312 21.13 2.70 17.33
C THR A 312 21.25 3.90 16.41
N SER A 313 20.37 4.03 15.41
CA SER A 313 20.52 5.02 14.33
C SER A 313 19.49 6.14 14.41
N ILE A 314 18.28 5.85 14.88
CA ILE A 314 17.17 6.81 14.85
C ILE A 314 17.05 7.56 16.16
N LEU A 315 16.91 6.83 17.27
CA LEU A 315 16.72 7.38 18.62
C LEU A 315 17.75 8.44 19.00
N PRO A 316 19.06 8.28 18.74
CA PRO A 316 20.05 9.33 19.06
C PRO A 316 19.86 10.61 18.25
N SER A 317 19.25 10.52 17.07
CA SER A 317 19.05 11.64 16.14
C SER A 317 17.72 12.37 16.33
N ILE A 318 16.81 11.86 17.18
CA ILE A 318 15.48 12.47 17.39
C ILE A 318 15.62 13.86 18.01
N THR A 319 14.84 14.81 17.49
CA THR A 319 14.76 16.21 17.91
C THR A 319 13.37 16.54 18.44
N GLU A 320 13.22 17.69 19.08
CA GLU A 320 11.97 18.16 19.70
C GLU A 320 10.83 18.46 18.71
N ILE A 321 11.14 18.58 17.42
CA ILE A 321 10.15 18.78 16.35
C ILE A 321 9.66 17.45 15.74
N ASP A 322 10.34 16.35 16.02
CA ASP A 322 9.97 15.01 15.54
C ASP A 322 8.77 14.48 16.32
N THR A 323 7.90 13.70 15.67
CA THR A 323 6.78 12.97 16.28
C THR A 323 7.08 11.48 16.31
N VAL A 324 6.82 10.83 17.45
CA VAL A 324 6.94 9.36 17.59
C VAL A 324 5.60 8.75 17.98
N LEU A 325 5.09 7.84 17.16
CA LEU A 325 3.86 7.10 17.40
C LEU A 325 4.19 5.65 17.76
N PHE A 326 3.82 5.22 18.96
CA PHE A 326 3.96 3.84 19.42
C PHE A 326 2.70 3.05 19.14
N ILE A 327 2.81 1.87 18.51
CA ILE A 327 1.69 0.99 18.21
C ILE A 327 1.93 -0.38 18.84
N PHE A 328 1.08 -0.76 19.80
CA PHE A 328 1.25 -2.01 20.55
C PHE A 328 -0.09 -2.56 21.03
N THR A 329 -0.05 -3.79 21.53
CA THR A 329 -1.16 -4.46 22.22
C THR A 329 -0.87 -4.56 23.71
N LEU A 330 -1.90 -4.72 24.55
CA LEU A 330 -1.69 -5.00 25.98
C LEU A 330 -1.14 -6.41 26.26
N ASP A 331 -1.00 -7.23 25.22
CA ASP A 331 -0.38 -8.55 25.26
C ASP A 331 1.15 -8.48 24.99
N ASP A 332 1.67 -7.33 24.54
CA ASP A 332 3.11 -7.13 24.30
C ASP A 332 3.91 -6.96 25.61
N ASN A 333 5.24 -6.95 25.48
CA ASN A 333 6.13 -6.64 26.60
C ASN A 333 6.03 -5.14 26.98
N LEU A 334 5.08 -4.83 27.88
CA LEU A 334 4.80 -3.46 28.29
C LEU A 334 5.95 -2.79 29.06
N MET A 335 6.88 -3.58 29.61
CA MET A 335 8.10 -3.03 30.22
C MET A 335 9.04 -2.49 29.14
N GLU A 336 9.26 -3.24 28.06
CA GLU A 336 10.05 -2.79 26.91
C GLU A 336 9.43 -1.56 26.23
N VAL A 337 8.10 -1.58 26.00
CA VAL A 337 7.36 -0.41 25.50
C VAL A 337 7.63 0.80 26.38
N ARG A 338 7.46 0.65 27.70
CA ARG A 338 7.66 1.74 28.65
C ARG A 338 9.08 2.29 28.60
N THR A 339 10.09 1.42 28.65
CA THR A 339 11.50 1.83 28.61
C THR A 339 11.81 2.63 27.36
N LEU A 340 11.33 2.19 26.20
CA LEU A 340 11.57 2.92 24.95
C LEU A 340 10.84 4.28 24.92
N VAL A 341 9.61 4.34 25.43
CA VAL A 341 8.85 5.59 25.53
C VAL A 341 9.55 6.58 26.44
N GLU A 342 10.09 6.13 27.57
CA GLU A 342 10.86 6.97 28.49
C GLU A 342 12.11 7.55 27.81
N GLN A 343 12.86 6.73 27.05
CA GLN A 343 14.03 7.19 26.27
C GLN A 343 13.66 8.21 25.19
N VAL A 344 12.56 7.98 24.44
CA VAL A 344 12.11 8.92 23.40
C VAL A 344 11.63 10.24 24.02
N LYS A 345 11.01 10.18 25.20
CA LYS A 345 10.50 11.37 25.91
C LYS A 345 11.61 12.33 26.35
N GLU A 346 12.84 11.83 26.50
CA GLU A 346 14.02 12.68 26.73
C GLU A 346 14.41 13.51 25.48
N LYS A 347 13.94 13.12 24.29
CA LYS A 347 14.27 13.75 23.00
C LYS A 347 13.14 14.63 22.46
N THR A 348 11.89 14.16 22.57
CA THR A 348 10.72 14.88 22.07
C THR A 348 9.50 14.72 22.98
N THR A 349 8.71 15.78 23.08
CA THR A 349 7.42 15.76 23.79
C THR A 349 6.27 15.31 22.88
N ASN A 350 6.48 15.24 21.56
CA ASN A 350 5.47 14.89 20.57
C ASN A 350 5.31 13.35 20.45
N ILE A 351 5.01 12.71 21.58
CA ILE A 351 4.77 11.27 21.64
C ILE A 351 3.26 10.97 21.62
N GLN A 352 2.87 9.92 20.90
CA GLN A 352 1.51 9.40 20.91
C GLN A 352 1.53 7.87 20.93
N ALA A 353 0.45 7.24 21.40
CA ALA A 353 0.27 5.80 21.32
C ALA A 353 -1.07 5.39 20.72
N LEU A 354 -1.04 4.32 19.95
CA LEU A 354 -2.17 3.50 19.54
C LEU A 354 -2.05 2.16 20.27
N ALA A 355 -2.87 1.97 21.30
CA ALA A 355 -2.88 0.75 22.10
C ALA A 355 -4.15 -0.07 21.81
N HIS A 356 -3.96 -1.32 21.42
CA HIS A 356 -5.03 -2.29 21.28
C HIS A 356 -5.16 -3.13 22.55
N SER A 357 -6.39 -3.30 23.04
CA SER A 357 -6.68 -4.15 24.20
C SER A 357 -7.86 -5.07 23.92
N THR A 358 -7.95 -6.17 24.63
CA THR A 358 -9.17 -6.99 24.68
C THR A 358 -9.98 -6.59 25.93
N VAL A 359 -11.32 -6.67 25.85
CA VAL A 359 -12.20 -6.42 27.00
C VAL A 359 -11.70 -7.17 28.25
N GLY A 360 -11.60 -6.43 29.36
CA GLY A 360 -11.06 -6.93 30.63
C GLY A 360 -9.61 -6.49 30.91
N GLN A 361 -8.85 -6.13 29.87
CA GLN A 361 -7.51 -5.57 30.04
C GLN A 361 -7.57 -4.05 30.27
N SER A 362 -6.61 -3.53 31.01
CA SER A 362 -6.47 -2.08 31.22
C SER A 362 -5.02 -1.64 31.09
N LEU A 363 -4.82 -0.46 30.50
CA LEU A 363 -3.47 0.10 30.34
C LEU A 363 -2.86 0.39 31.73
N PRO A 364 -1.62 -0.07 32.01
CA PRO A 364 -0.95 0.19 33.28
C PRO A 364 -0.80 1.67 33.59
N THR A 365 -0.89 2.03 34.87
CA THR A 365 -0.80 3.42 35.35
C THR A 365 0.47 4.16 34.88
N PRO A 366 1.67 3.54 34.86
CA PRO A 366 2.86 4.20 34.32
C PRO A 366 2.72 4.63 32.86
N LEU A 367 2.17 3.77 32.00
CA LEU A 367 1.94 4.08 30.58
C LEU A 367 0.81 5.12 30.40
N LYS A 368 -0.26 5.06 31.21
CA LYS A 368 -1.30 6.10 31.23
C LYS A 368 -0.73 7.49 31.53
N LYS A 369 0.24 7.59 32.44
CA LYS A 369 0.92 8.86 32.78
C LYS A 369 1.84 9.35 31.66
N LEU A 370 2.43 8.44 30.88
CA LEU A 370 3.28 8.80 29.74
C LEU A 370 2.45 9.30 28.55
N PHE A 371 1.24 8.77 28.34
CA PHE A 371 0.36 9.12 27.24
C PHE A 371 -0.94 9.78 27.71
N PRO A 372 -0.97 11.11 27.89
CA PRO A 372 -2.18 11.81 28.36
C PRO A 372 -3.35 11.72 27.35
N SER A 373 -3.08 11.53 26.06
CA SER A 373 -4.08 11.51 24.98
C SER A 373 -4.05 10.23 24.13
N ILE A 374 -3.92 9.06 24.76
CA ILE A 374 -3.79 7.77 24.05
C ILE A 374 -5.00 7.40 23.17
N ILE A 375 -4.74 6.86 21.98
CA ILE A 375 -5.74 6.17 21.16
C ILE A 375 -5.86 4.73 21.68
N SER A 376 -6.83 4.49 22.57
CA SER A 376 -7.08 3.17 23.14
C SER A 376 -8.24 2.51 22.41
N ILE A 377 -7.97 1.38 21.76
CA ILE A 377 -8.97 0.60 21.03
C ILE A 377 -9.22 -0.72 21.76
N MET A 378 -10.41 -0.84 22.33
CA MET A 378 -10.83 -2.03 23.06
C MET A 378 -11.66 -2.95 22.15
N TRP A 379 -11.23 -4.20 22.05
CA TRP A 379 -11.81 -5.23 21.21
C TRP A 379 -12.66 -6.20 22.04
N PRO A 380 -13.90 -6.51 21.62
CA PRO A 380 -14.68 -7.59 22.22
C PRO A 380 -13.92 -8.93 22.16
N LEU A 381 -14.24 -9.84 23.07
CA LEU A 381 -13.81 -11.24 22.94
C LEU A 381 -14.52 -11.88 21.75
N LEU A 382 -13.76 -12.65 20.96
CA LEU A 382 -14.29 -13.43 19.87
C LEU A 382 -14.36 -14.90 20.29
N PHE A 383 -15.57 -15.47 20.26
CA PHE A 383 -15.82 -16.86 20.64
C PHE A 383 -15.79 -17.81 19.42
N PHE A 384 -14.88 -17.57 18.48
CA PHE A 384 -14.62 -18.52 17.40
C PHE A 384 -13.58 -19.54 17.88
N GLU A 385 -13.95 -20.83 17.88
CA GLU A 385 -13.15 -21.90 18.52
C GLU A 385 -11.72 -22.06 17.97
N TYR A 386 -11.49 -21.78 16.69
CA TYR A 386 -10.21 -22.01 16.01
C TYR A 386 -9.57 -20.71 15.52
N GLU A 387 -10.35 -19.86 14.87
CA GLU A 387 -9.90 -18.66 14.16
C GLU A 387 -9.95 -17.38 15.01
N GLY A 388 -10.53 -17.42 16.22
CA GLY A 388 -10.79 -16.23 17.04
C GLY A 388 -9.56 -15.40 17.34
N ASN A 389 -8.45 -16.04 17.74
CA ASN A 389 -7.20 -15.35 18.05
C ASN A 389 -6.57 -14.69 16.81
N PHE A 390 -6.66 -15.34 15.65
CA PHE A 390 -6.13 -14.81 14.39
C PHE A 390 -6.99 -13.67 13.85
N ILE A 391 -8.31 -13.81 13.89
CA ILE A 391 -9.23 -12.72 13.53
C ILE A 391 -8.97 -11.51 14.43
N GLN A 392 -8.78 -11.70 15.73
CA GLN A 392 -8.45 -10.61 16.66
C GLN A 392 -7.16 -9.88 16.25
N LYS A 393 -6.10 -10.61 15.90
CA LYS A 393 -4.86 -10.05 15.36
C LYS A 393 -5.11 -9.28 14.06
N PHE A 394 -5.84 -9.86 13.13
CA PHE A 394 -6.13 -9.26 11.83
C PHE A 394 -6.97 -7.98 11.92
N GLN A 395 -7.91 -7.92 12.86
CA GLN A 395 -8.70 -6.72 13.15
C GLN A 395 -7.82 -5.61 13.74
N ARG A 396 -6.89 -5.93 14.65
CA ARG A 396 -5.92 -4.97 15.20
C ARG A 396 -5.06 -4.37 14.09
N GLU A 397 -4.48 -5.22 13.23
CA GLU A 397 -3.67 -4.78 12.08
C GLU A 397 -4.46 -3.90 11.10
N LEU A 398 -5.69 -4.29 10.75
CA LEU A 398 -6.54 -3.53 9.84
C LEU A 398 -6.94 -2.18 10.45
N SER A 399 -7.22 -2.15 11.75
CA SER A 399 -7.50 -0.93 12.51
C SER A 399 -6.29 0.01 12.53
N THR A 400 -5.10 -0.51 12.86
CA THR A 400 -3.84 0.24 12.76
C THR A 400 -3.67 0.80 11.35
N LYS A 401 -3.85 -0.04 10.31
CA LYS A 401 -3.72 0.38 8.91
C LYS A 401 -4.65 1.55 8.59
N TRP A 402 -5.92 1.47 8.96
CA TRP A 402 -6.87 2.56 8.71
C TRP A 402 -6.46 3.85 9.41
N ILE A 403 -6.00 3.77 10.66
CA ILE A 403 -5.54 4.94 11.41
C ILE A 403 -4.31 5.55 10.75
N LEU A 404 -3.27 4.76 10.49
CA LEU A 404 -2.04 5.24 9.89
C LEU A 404 -2.28 5.82 8.49
N ASN A 405 -3.01 5.11 7.62
CA ASN A 405 -3.34 5.62 6.29
C ASN A 405 -4.16 6.92 6.34
N THR A 406 -5.08 7.06 7.30
CA THR A 406 -5.86 8.28 7.50
C THR A 406 -4.96 9.42 7.98
N VAL A 407 -4.11 9.16 8.97
CA VAL A 407 -3.20 10.13 9.58
C VAL A 407 -2.15 10.61 8.58
N SER A 408 -1.44 9.70 7.92
CA SER A 408 -0.39 10.05 6.95
C SER A 408 -0.97 10.76 5.73
N THR A 409 -2.11 10.29 5.20
CA THR A 409 -2.79 10.99 4.10
C THR A 409 -3.25 12.37 4.54
N GLY A 410 -4.01 12.46 5.63
CA GLY A 410 -4.56 13.71 6.11
C GLY A 410 -3.51 14.75 6.46
N ALA A 411 -2.37 14.35 7.04
CA ALA A 411 -1.25 15.24 7.32
C ALA A 411 -0.71 15.87 6.02
N HIS A 412 -0.44 15.08 4.98
CA HIS A 412 0.03 15.62 3.70
C HIS A 412 -1.04 16.44 2.97
N VAL A 413 -2.34 16.12 3.15
CA VAL A 413 -3.44 16.96 2.65
C VAL A 413 -3.42 18.34 3.31
N LEU A 414 -3.22 18.41 4.63
CA LEU A 414 -3.12 19.68 5.36
C LEU A 414 -1.93 20.53 4.91
N LEU A 415 -0.85 19.90 4.43
CA LEU A 415 0.32 20.57 3.85
C LEU A 415 0.12 21.02 2.39
N GLY A 416 -1.07 20.86 1.82
CA GLY A 416 -1.35 21.30 0.45
C GLY A 416 -0.66 20.46 -0.64
N LYS A 417 -0.43 19.16 -0.39
CA LYS A 417 0.23 18.23 -1.34
C LYS A 417 -0.73 17.64 -2.39
N ILE A 418 -2.03 17.88 -2.27
CA ILE A 418 -3.06 17.36 -3.18
C ILE A 418 -3.89 18.47 -3.80
N LEU A 419 -4.51 18.21 -4.95
CA LEU A 419 -5.48 19.10 -5.60
C LEU A 419 -6.81 18.39 -5.74
N GLN A 420 -7.88 18.99 -5.19
CA GLN A 420 -9.18 18.33 -5.04
C GLN A 420 -9.00 16.99 -4.30
N ASN A 421 -9.10 15.87 -5.01
CA ASN A 421 -8.82 14.53 -4.52
C ASN A 421 -7.78 13.79 -5.39
N TYR A 422 -6.82 14.50 -5.98
CA TYR A 422 -5.75 13.96 -6.82
C TYR A 422 -4.37 14.27 -6.24
N MET A 423 -3.44 13.32 -6.39
CA MET A 423 -2.05 13.41 -5.92
C MET A 423 -1.25 14.39 -6.79
N LEU A 424 -1.24 15.67 -6.42
CA LEU A 424 -0.56 16.69 -7.20
C LEU A 424 0.96 16.52 -7.12
N ASP A 425 1.51 16.21 -5.93
CA ASP A 425 2.95 16.05 -5.70
C ASP A 425 3.45 14.60 -5.84
N LEU A 426 2.83 13.82 -6.73
CA LEU A 426 3.17 12.42 -6.98
C LEU A 426 4.56 12.28 -7.64
N ARG A 427 5.40 11.33 -7.18
CA ARG A 427 6.62 10.91 -7.91
C ARG A 427 6.27 9.87 -8.98
N ILE A 428 6.78 10.05 -10.19
CA ILE A 428 6.52 9.14 -11.32
C ILE A 428 7.50 7.97 -11.24
N GLY A 429 7.19 7.01 -10.37
CA GLY A 429 8.05 5.85 -10.10
C GLY A 429 7.81 4.63 -10.98
N ASN A 430 6.71 4.57 -11.74
CA ASN A 430 6.40 3.47 -12.66
C ASN A 430 5.40 3.87 -13.75
N SER A 431 5.11 2.96 -14.69
CA SER A 431 4.27 3.21 -15.86
C SER A 431 2.84 3.59 -15.50
N LYS A 432 2.27 2.97 -14.47
CA LYS A 432 0.94 3.32 -13.93
C LYS A 432 0.93 4.77 -13.41
N LEU A 433 1.99 5.22 -12.74
CA LEU A 433 2.11 6.59 -12.24
C LEU A 433 2.37 7.59 -13.37
N PHE A 434 3.08 7.20 -14.43
CA PHE A 434 3.26 8.01 -15.64
C PHE A 434 1.92 8.31 -16.32
N TRP A 435 1.11 7.27 -16.56
CA TRP A 435 -0.22 7.43 -17.15
C TRP A 435 -1.16 8.25 -16.27
N ARG A 436 -1.03 8.12 -14.94
CA ARG A 436 -1.78 8.94 -13.98
C ARG A 436 -1.39 10.42 -14.06
N ALA A 437 -0.09 10.72 -14.12
CA ALA A 437 0.41 12.08 -14.29
C ALA A 437 -0.16 12.71 -15.56
N LEU A 438 -0.11 11.98 -16.68
CA LEU A 438 -0.68 12.44 -17.96
C LEU A 438 -2.19 12.71 -17.86
N ALA A 439 -2.95 11.81 -17.24
CA ALA A 439 -4.39 11.97 -17.06
C ALA A 439 -4.74 13.18 -16.18
N MET A 440 -3.93 13.48 -15.16
CA MET A 440 -4.09 14.68 -14.33
C MET A 440 -3.83 15.96 -15.15
N LEU A 441 -2.79 15.98 -15.98
CA LEU A 441 -2.54 17.14 -16.86
C LEU A 441 -3.70 17.39 -17.80
N GLN A 442 -4.25 16.34 -18.43
CA GLN A 442 -5.42 16.48 -19.30
C GLN A 442 -6.64 17.02 -18.53
N ARG A 443 -6.91 16.46 -17.34
CA ARG A 443 -8.03 16.87 -16.49
C ARG A 443 -7.98 18.34 -16.09
N PHE A 444 -6.85 18.79 -15.55
CA PHE A 444 -6.74 20.13 -14.97
C PHE A 444 -6.38 21.21 -15.99
N SER A 445 -5.68 20.87 -17.07
CA SER A 445 -5.37 21.85 -18.11
C SER A 445 -6.49 22.02 -19.14
N GLY A 446 -7.27 20.96 -19.40
CA GLY A 446 -8.24 20.88 -20.51
C GLY A 446 -7.60 20.78 -21.91
N GLN A 447 -6.28 20.55 -21.99
CA GLN A 447 -5.54 20.49 -23.26
C GLN A 447 -5.50 19.07 -23.85
N SER A 448 -5.07 18.98 -25.12
CA SER A 448 -4.96 17.71 -25.84
C SER A 448 -3.90 16.80 -25.20
N LYS A 449 -4.06 15.48 -25.41
CA LYS A 449 -3.09 14.46 -24.99
C LYS A 449 -1.68 14.78 -25.48
N ALA A 450 -1.53 15.21 -26.74
CA ALA A 450 -0.23 15.55 -27.32
C ALA A 450 0.47 16.69 -26.56
N ARG A 451 -0.24 17.78 -26.24
CA ARG A 451 0.34 18.90 -25.47
C ARG A 451 0.69 18.49 -24.05
N CYS A 452 -0.14 17.65 -23.42
CA CYS A 452 0.12 17.17 -22.07
C CYS A 452 1.34 16.22 -22.03
N ILE A 453 1.52 15.36 -23.04
CA ILE A 453 2.73 14.53 -23.18
C ILE A 453 3.95 15.42 -23.34
N GLU A 454 3.92 16.39 -24.27
CA GLU A 454 5.08 17.27 -24.51
C GLU A 454 5.50 18.01 -23.23
N SER A 455 4.54 18.62 -22.51
CA SER A 455 4.84 19.33 -21.27
C SER A 455 5.31 18.39 -20.14
N LEU A 456 4.74 17.20 -20.02
CA LEU A 456 5.18 16.21 -19.05
C LEU A 456 6.63 15.79 -19.31
N LEU A 457 6.96 15.47 -20.56
CA LEU A 457 8.31 15.10 -20.95
C LEU A 457 9.29 16.26 -20.75
N GLN A 458 8.90 17.51 -21.07
CA GLN A 458 9.72 18.69 -20.79
C GLN A 458 10.05 18.80 -19.30
N ALA A 459 9.06 18.65 -18.42
CA ALA A 459 9.29 18.70 -16.98
C ALA A 459 10.16 17.53 -16.48
N ILE A 460 9.97 16.33 -17.03
CA ILE A 460 10.77 15.14 -16.68
C ILE A 460 12.23 15.31 -17.11
N HIS A 461 12.51 15.79 -18.32
CA HIS A 461 13.87 15.82 -18.87
C HIS A 461 14.61 17.14 -18.64
N PHE A 462 13.93 18.19 -18.15
CA PHE A 462 14.57 19.47 -17.84
C PHE A 462 15.83 19.29 -16.96
N PRO A 463 16.97 19.95 -17.28
CA PRO A 463 17.16 21.01 -18.28
C PRO A 463 17.42 20.54 -19.72
N GLN A 464 17.43 19.24 -20.00
CA GLN A 464 17.63 18.72 -21.35
C GLN A 464 16.43 19.06 -22.25
N PRO A 465 16.63 19.65 -23.44
CA PRO A 465 15.56 19.93 -24.37
C PRO A 465 15.01 18.63 -24.98
N LEU A 466 13.73 18.62 -25.37
CA LEU A 466 13.13 17.46 -26.02
C LEU A 466 13.65 17.27 -27.45
N SER A 467 14.39 16.20 -27.66
CA SER A 467 14.75 15.65 -28.97
C SER A 467 13.71 14.62 -29.43
N ASP A 468 13.73 14.28 -30.72
CA ASP A 468 12.88 13.21 -31.26
C ASP A 468 13.22 11.84 -30.66
N GLU A 469 14.48 11.64 -30.28
CA GLU A 469 14.92 10.45 -29.52
C GLU A 469 14.20 10.35 -28.17
N ILE A 470 14.09 11.47 -27.43
CA ILE A 470 13.35 11.48 -26.16
C ILE A 470 11.86 11.22 -26.42
N ARG A 471 11.27 11.82 -27.46
CA ARG A 471 9.84 11.59 -27.78
C ARG A 471 9.53 10.14 -28.16
N ALA A 472 10.47 9.47 -28.81
CA ALA A 472 10.33 8.08 -29.24
C ALA A 472 10.78 7.05 -28.18
N ALA A 473 11.37 7.48 -27.07
CA ALA A 473 11.86 6.59 -26.04
C ALA A 473 10.73 5.83 -25.32
N LEU A 474 11.08 4.68 -24.76
CA LEU A 474 10.16 3.88 -23.95
C LEU A 474 9.79 4.62 -22.66
N ILE A 475 8.63 4.27 -22.09
CA ILE A 475 8.12 4.90 -20.86
C ILE A 475 9.09 4.62 -19.69
N SER A 476 9.70 3.44 -19.65
CA SER A 476 10.73 3.08 -18.67
C SER A 476 11.93 4.05 -18.65
N CYS A 477 12.30 4.63 -19.79
CA CYS A 477 13.35 5.66 -19.87
C CYS A 477 12.92 6.95 -19.15
N HIS A 478 11.66 7.36 -19.34
CA HIS A 478 11.11 8.56 -18.69
C HIS A 478 10.97 8.36 -17.18
N ILE A 479 10.51 7.17 -16.75
CA ILE A 479 10.39 6.82 -15.33
C ILE A 479 11.74 6.86 -14.64
N GLN A 480 12.80 6.32 -15.26
CA GLN A 480 14.13 6.32 -14.68
C GLN A 480 14.62 7.74 -14.36
N VAL A 481 14.30 8.72 -15.20
CA VAL A 481 14.64 10.14 -14.98
C VAL A 481 13.69 10.79 -13.96
N ALA A 482 12.41 10.44 -13.98
CA ALA A 482 11.39 11.10 -13.18
C ALA A 482 11.31 10.62 -11.72
N GLN A 483 11.74 9.40 -11.41
CA GLN A 483 11.53 8.78 -10.09
C GLN A 483 12.18 9.56 -8.93
N GLU A 484 13.30 10.24 -9.18
CA GLU A 484 14.02 11.05 -8.18
C GLU A 484 13.55 12.51 -8.14
N LYS A 485 12.73 12.92 -9.11
CA LYS A 485 12.25 14.31 -9.22
C LYS A 485 11.02 14.54 -8.37
N GLU A 486 10.97 15.73 -7.78
CA GLU A 486 9.82 16.26 -7.05
C GLU A 486 9.02 17.19 -7.95
N GLN A 487 7.74 17.38 -7.64
CA GLN A 487 6.92 18.45 -8.22
C GLN A 487 6.83 18.43 -9.77
N VAL A 488 7.06 17.29 -10.42
CA VAL A 488 7.03 17.16 -11.89
C VAL A 488 5.67 17.56 -12.45
N ILE A 489 4.59 17.06 -11.86
CA ILE A 489 3.22 17.33 -12.31
C ILE A 489 2.82 18.80 -12.13
N PRO A 490 2.99 19.46 -10.96
CA PRO A 490 2.64 20.86 -10.83
C PRO A 490 3.48 21.75 -11.75
N VAL A 491 4.77 21.46 -11.95
CA VAL A 491 5.61 22.21 -12.91
C VAL A 491 5.08 22.07 -14.33
N ALA A 492 4.82 20.84 -14.80
CA ALA A 492 4.23 20.61 -16.13
C ALA A 492 2.85 21.28 -16.26
N LEU A 493 2.02 21.17 -15.23
CA LEU A 493 0.69 21.78 -15.23
C LEU A 493 0.76 23.30 -15.28
N LEU A 494 1.58 23.94 -14.46
CA LEU A 494 1.75 25.41 -14.47
C LEU A 494 2.29 25.90 -15.81
N SER A 495 3.26 25.17 -16.42
CA SER A 495 3.73 25.45 -17.78
C SER A 495 2.59 25.39 -18.80
N LEU A 496 1.70 24.38 -18.73
CA LEU A 496 0.50 24.30 -19.56
C LEU A 496 -0.49 25.44 -19.29
N LEU A 497 -0.71 25.79 -18.01
CA LEU A 497 -1.71 26.75 -17.59
C LEU A 497 -1.34 28.17 -18.02
N PHE A 498 -0.09 28.58 -17.77
CA PHE A 498 0.44 29.91 -18.10
C PHE A 498 1.06 30.01 -19.49
N ARG A 499 1.30 28.89 -20.18
CA ARG A 499 2.06 28.83 -21.44
C ARG A 499 3.47 29.42 -21.27
N CYS A 500 4.12 29.06 -20.19
CA CYS A 500 5.46 29.53 -19.82
C CYS A 500 6.49 28.39 -19.87
N SER A 501 7.76 28.76 -19.79
CA SER A 501 8.90 27.84 -19.71
C SER A 501 8.93 27.07 -18.38
N ILE A 502 9.69 25.97 -18.34
CA ILE A 502 9.87 25.19 -17.10
C ILE A 502 10.49 26.04 -15.96
N PRO A 503 11.53 26.87 -16.18
CA PRO A 503 12.03 27.77 -15.14
C PRO A 503 11.01 28.76 -14.61
N GLU A 504 10.17 29.34 -15.47
CA GLU A 504 9.09 30.25 -15.04
C GLU A 504 8.04 29.51 -14.22
N ALA A 505 7.65 28.30 -14.62
CA ALA A 505 6.73 27.45 -13.86
C ALA A 505 7.30 27.09 -12.47
N GLN A 506 8.60 26.79 -12.39
CA GLN A 506 9.30 26.56 -11.12
C GLN A 506 9.34 27.81 -10.24
N ALA A 507 9.57 28.99 -10.83
CA ALA A 507 9.53 30.26 -10.10
C ALA A 507 8.14 30.56 -9.53
N HIS A 508 7.07 30.33 -10.30
CA HIS A 508 5.69 30.42 -9.81
C HIS A 508 5.42 29.46 -8.64
N LEU A 509 5.95 28.24 -8.72
CA LEU A 509 5.79 27.25 -7.67
C LEU A 509 6.55 27.63 -6.39
N ALA A 510 7.77 28.14 -6.52
CA ALA A 510 8.60 28.58 -5.40
C ALA A 510 8.03 29.81 -4.67
N ALA A 511 7.29 30.66 -5.38
CA ALA A 511 6.63 31.84 -4.80
C ALA A 511 5.33 31.51 -4.03
N ALA A 512 4.81 30.28 -4.15
CA ALA A 512 3.55 29.86 -3.53
C ALA A 512 3.78 29.13 -2.20
N PRO A 513 2.82 29.19 -1.25
CA PRO A 513 2.95 28.51 0.03
C PRO A 513 2.86 26.98 -0.08
N SER A 514 2.22 26.46 -1.13
CA SER A 514 2.16 25.02 -1.42
C SER A 514 1.92 24.77 -2.91
N VAL A 515 2.16 23.53 -3.36
CA VAL A 515 1.86 23.11 -4.73
C VAL A 515 0.37 23.25 -5.06
N CYS A 516 -0.52 23.01 -4.09
CA CYS A 516 -1.96 23.15 -4.26
C CYS A 516 -2.36 24.61 -4.51
N GLU A 517 -1.86 25.54 -3.69
CA GLU A 517 -2.20 26.95 -3.84
C GLU A 517 -1.61 27.56 -5.13
N ALA A 518 -0.40 27.14 -5.53
CA ALA A 518 0.17 27.54 -6.82
C ALA A 518 -0.76 27.21 -7.99
N VAL A 519 -1.25 25.96 -8.03
CA VAL A 519 -2.13 25.48 -9.11
C VAL A 519 -3.53 26.06 -9.00
N ARG A 520 -4.11 26.21 -7.79
CA ARG A 520 -5.41 26.85 -7.59
C ARG A 520 -5.42 28.29 -8.09
N SER A 521 -4.37 29.05 -7.76
CA SER A 521 -4.19 30.43 -8.24
C SER A 521 -4.12 30.47 -9.77
N ALA A 522 -3.31 29.58 -10.38
CA ALA A 522 -3.20 29.48 -11.83
C ALA A 522 -4.52 29.10 -12.54
N LEU A 523 -5.35 28.26 -11.91
CA LEU A 523 -6.67 27.89 -12.43
C LEU A 523 -7.71 29.02 -12.32
N ALA A 524 -7.56 29.91 -11.32
CA ALA A 524 -8.48 31.02 -11.07
C ALA A 524 -8.11 32.33 -11.80
N GLY A 525 -6.91 32.42 -12.41
CA GLY A 525 -6.41 33.63 -13.05
C GLY A 525 -7.26 34.18 -14.20
N PRO A 526 -7.16 35.49 -14.51
CA PRO A 526 -7.97 36.15 -15.53
C PRO A 526 -7.72 35.54 -16.91
N GLY A 527 -8.79 35.06 -17.58
CA GLY A 527 -8.74 34.46 -18.92
C GLY A 527 -9.34 33.04 -19.02
N ARG A 528 -9.70 32.39 -17.92
CA ARG A 528 -10.42 31.10 -17.92
C ARG A 528 -11.83 31.27 -17.35
N LYS A 529 -12.84 31.28 -18.22
CA LYS A 529 -14.25 31.15 -17.80
C LYS A 529 -14.41 29.85 -17.02
N ARG A 530 -14.99 29.90 -15.81
CA ARG A 530 -15.50 28.72 -15.10
C ARG A 530 -16.35 27.92 -16.10
N ARG A 531 -15.90 26.74 -16.53
CA ARG A 531 -16.85 25.75 -17.03
C ARG A 531 -17.62 25.30 -15.80
N THR A 532 -18.90 25.62 -15.78
CA THR A 532 -19.86 25.09 -14.81
C THR A 532 -19.72 23.57 -14.74
N ASP A 533 -19.71 23.04 -13.52
CA ASP A 533 -19.73 21.61 -13.27
C ASP A 533 -20.95 20.99 -13.99
N PRO A 534 -20.82 19.84 -14.69
CA PRO A 534 -21.99 19.15 -15.25
C PRO A 534 -22.98 18.68 -14.17
N LEU A 535 -22.60 18.74 -12.89
CA LEU A 535 -23.37 18.28 -11.75
C LEU A 535 -24.34 19.32 -11.16
N GLU A 536 -24.27 20.60 -11.57
CA GLU A 536 -25.18 21.65 -11.06
C GLU A 536 -26.44 21.88 -11.92
N SER A 537 -26.65 21.10 -12.99
CA SER A 537 -27.79 21.29 -13.92
C SER A 537 -28.89 20.24 -13.87
N LEU A 538 -28.97 19.45 -12.79
CA LEU A 538 -30.12 18.57 -12.54
C LEU A 538 -31.00 19.15 -11.44
N GLN A 539 -31.78 20.19 -11.80
CA GLN A 539 -33.03 20.44 -11.09
C GLN A 539 -34.00 19.29 -11.42
N PRO A 540 -34.78 18.81 -10.43
CA PRO A 540 -35.74 17.74 -10.66
C PRO A 540 -36.97 18.29 -11.38
N ALA A 541 -37.09 17.99 -12.67
CA ALA A 541 -38.38 18.05 -13.35
C ALA A 541 -39.22 16.84 -12.92
N LEU A 542 -40.45 17.14 -12.53
CA LEU A 542 -41.48 16.30 -11.90
C LEU A 542 -41.90 15.04 -12.68
N GLN A 543 -42.56 14.16 -11.90
CA GLN A 543 -43.50 13.05 -12.21
C GLN A 543 -42.92 11.65 -12.39
#